data_AF-A0A968GAK1-F1
#
_entry.id   AF-A0A968GAK1-F1
#
_cell.length_a   1.000
_cell.length_b   1.000
_cell.length_c   1.000
_cell.angle_alpha   90.00
_cell.angle_beta   90.00
_cell.angle_gamma   90.00
#
_symmetry.space_group_name_H-M   'P 1'
#
loop_
_entity.id
_entity.type
_entity.pdbx_description
1 polymer ?
#
loop_
_entity_poly.entity_id
_entity_poly.type
_entity_poly.pdbx_seq_one_letter_code
_entity_poly.pdbx_strand_id
1 'polypeptide(L)'
;MNIISLLSNKSNAREKAFTKGLRLKSKTFLALLHYANERSLEPEIFDRILCNQLQVKGSELEEFLDVAGALSNKYWYPFRKSVAMVKIFSIIHYKFLHITDSLERYKLLPVDGDFIEDLKKHTAFTQITLVESTQFCLDKAKQSGLDLHSDSLIDSMESEIPSQYVLPATRIIRHDTQPGVTVVKLATEFLTLSGANSIFEAAQELSQGESLDKFIPHPLNAEDLRWMETRFHNLQSFYDTYVLGSDLTQQDQNIPALRGLISLIYHLLIVLTQAIHYYQRHYLAFNTEHKIRFFKTKQAHYRHLPAIINFSLIYADRYRKAGRQLCHQMLRQYAENGSIEVPVPSYRGFHVRPSTLISKIVLHYGSEVTMRLYDQSYNAALPLELFRANETINAIKRTSIFEILESSEVYNRFIERFGTSFDFFFRYLGQEDPLTKFDEFQEMLEKIKELAPEVAQEIVVMPSFLNEAQPYYFKLLRAVGKDILLELLEQKKIIAYEPFFNFDGTRDEEGETLLEFMRRALTRYMALGKMDCYINVTVIFEGDTRVLSDIKILANSGYGEDRFGNNIMLPSELSYLSH
;
A
#
# COMPACT_ATOMS: atom_id res chain seq x y z
N MET A 1 37.44 -2.17 -47.04
CA MET A 1 37.98 -3.52 -47.27
C MET A 1 36.87 -4.51 -46.95
N ASN A 2 36.31 -5.17 -47.98
CA ASN A 2 35.13 -6.03 -47.87
C ASN A 2 35.45 -7.30 -47.07
N ILE A 3 34.86 -7.45 -45.88
CA ILE A 3 34.79 -8.71 -45.14
C ILE A 3 33.74 -9.61 -45.82
N ILE A 4 33.94 -9.91 -47.11
CA ILE A 4 33.09 -10.84 -47.87
C ILE A 4 33.88 -12.12 -48.19
N SER A 5 35.19 -12.17 -47.92
CA SER A 5 36.05 -13.22 -48.47
C SER A 5 36.48 -14.35 -47.52
N LEU A 6 35.96 -14.47 -46.28
CA LEU A 6 36.58 -15.39 -45.31
C LEU A 6 35.64 -16.22 -44.42
N LEU A 7 34.48 -16.67 -44.92
CA LEU A 7 33.68 -17.68 -44.21
C LEU A 7 33.18 -18.78 -45.17
N SER A 8 33.21 -20.03 -44.69
CA SER A 8 32.84 -21.26 -45.41
C SER A 8 31.59 -21.14 -46.30
N ASN A 9 31.51 -21.94 -47.38
CA ASN A 9 30.40 -21.91 -48.35
C ASN A 9 28.98 -21.92 -47.74
N LYS A 10 28.78 -22.52 -46.55
CA LYS A 10 27.50 -22.50 -45.81
C LYS A 10 27.22 -21.16 -45.09
N SER A 11 28.26 -20.47 -44.61
CA SER A 11 28.16 -19.14 -43.98
C SER A 11 27.77 -18.07 -45.00
N ASN A 12 28.36 -18.12 -46.20
CA ASN A 12 28.10 -17.17 -47.28
C ASN A 12 26.66 -17.25 -47.82
N ALA A 13 26.08 -18.46 -47.89
CA ALA A 13 24.69 -18.66 -48.31
C ALA A 13 23.67 -18.13 -47.27
N ARG A 14 23.91 -18.38 -45.97
CA ARG A 14 23.07 -17.85 -44.88
C ARG A 14 23.14 -16.33 -44.79
N GLU A 15 24.33 -15.77 -44.95
CA GLU A 15 24.55 -14.32 -44.94
C GLU A 15 23.89 -13.64 -46.15
N LYS A 16 24.00 -14.20 -47.35
CA LYS A 16 23.27 -13.72 -48.54
C LYS A 16 21.75 -13.81 -48.39
N ALA A 17 21.24 -14.90 -47.82
CA ALA A 17 19.81 -15.06 -47.54
C ALA A 17 19.32 -14.03 -46.50
N PHE A 18 20.12 -13.80 -45.45
CA PHE A 18 19.86 -12.77 -44.46
C PHE A 18 19.85 -11.36 -45.08
N THR A 19 20.85 -10.98 -45.89
CA THR A 19 20.88 -9.67 -46.55
C THR A 19 19.70 -9.47 -47.50
N LYS A 20 19.28 -10.51 -48.23
CA LYS A 20 18.08 -10.45 -49.08
C LYS A 20 16.81 -10.24 -48.26
N GLY A 21 16.64 -11.00 -47.17
CA GLY A 21 15.53 -10.84 -46.24
C GLY A 21 15.51 -9.46 -45.57
N LEU A 22 16.68 -8.97 -45.17
CA LEU A 22 16.85 -7.67 -44.52
C LEU A 22 16.43 -6.53 -45.45
N ARG A 23 16.86 -6.53 -46.72
CA ARG A 23 16.46 -5.51 -47.71
C ARG A 23 14.95 -5.47 -47.90
N LEU A 24 14.29 -6.63 -47.93
CA LEU A 24 12.84 -6.69 -48.06
C LEU A 24 12.15 -6.13 -46.81
N LYS A 25 12.60 -6.54 -45.62
CA LYS A 25 12.02 -6.12 -44.33
C LYS A 25 12.29 -4.66 -43.99
N SER A 26 13.43 -4.11 -44.42
CA SER A 26 13.82 -2.72 -44.14
C SER A 26 13.25 -1.72 -45.15
N LYS A 27 12.77 -2.16 -46.32
CA LYS A 27 12.36 -1.27 -47.43
C LYS A 27 11.36 -0.20 -46.98
N THR A 28 10.22 -0.60 -46.41
CA THR A 28 9.18 0.35 -45.99
C THR A 28 9.64 1.24 -44.85
N PHE A 29 10.36 0.69 -43.88
CA PHE A 29 10.90 1.45 -42.76
C PHE A 29 11.87 2.55 -43.23
N LEU A 30 12.83 2.21 -44.10
CA LEU A 30 13.79 3.17 -44.64
C LEU A 30 13.11 4.22 -45.54
N ALA A 31 12.07 3.84 -46.30
CA ALA A 31 11.28 4.79 -47.08
C ALA A 31 10.65 5.87 -46.19
N LEU A 32 10.04 5.48 -45.07
CA LEU A 32 9.46 6.41 -44.09
C LEU A 32 10.53 7.31 -43.46
N LEU A 33 11.73 6.79 -43.19
CA LEU A 33 12.84 7.59 -42.69
C LEU A 33 13.33 8.61 -43.72
N HIS A 34 13.45 8.23 -44.99
CA HIS A 34 13.80 9.16 -46.06
C HIS A 34 12.76 10.28 -46.19
N TYR A 35 11.47 9.94 -46.15
CA TYR A 35 10.39 10.92 -46.16
C TYR A 35 10.47 11.93 -45.01
N ALA A 36 10.68 11.44 -43.78
CA ALA A 36 10.83 12.29 -42.61
C ALA A 36 12.10 13.15 -42.68
N ASN A 37 13.19 12.60 -43.22
CA ASN A 37 14.46 13.30 -43.33
C ASN A 37 14.43 14.41 -44.39
N GLU A 38 13.77 14.20 -45.53
CA GLU A 38 13.60 15.21 -46.57
C GLU A 38 12.77 16.41 -46.10
N ARG A 39 11.87 16.17 -45.14
CA ARG A 39 10.95 17.15 -44.56
C ARG A 39 11.31 17.53 -43.12
N SER A 40 12.57 17.34 -42.72
CA SER A 40 12.98 17.50 -41.31
C SER A 40 12.79 18.91 -40.73
N LEU A 41 12.57 19.91 -41.60
CA LEU A 41 12.31 21.30 -41.24
C LEU A 41 10.82 21.65 -41.16
N GLU A 42 9.93 20.75 -41.61
CA GLU A 42 8.49 20.98 -41.54
C GLU A 42 8.02 20.88 -40.08
N PRO A 43 7.29 21.89 -39.58
CA PRO A 43 6.63 21.77 -38.28
C PRO A 43 5.66 20.59 -38.34
N GLU A 44 5.60 19.81 -37.25
CA GLU A 44 4.63 18.70 -37.12
C GLU A 44 4.81 17.52 -38.11
N ILE A 45 5.96 17.39 -38.78
CA ILE A 45 6.24 16.26 -39.69
C ILE A 45 6.01 14.88 -39.08
N PHE A 46 6.25 14.73 -37.78
CA PHE A 46 6.01 13.49 -37.04
C PHE A 46 4.58 13.45 -36.49
N ASP A 47 3.60 13.45 -37.38
CA ASP A 47 2.20 13.27 -36.98
C ASP A 47 1.94 11.86 -36.38
N ARG A 48 0.72 11.65 -35.89
CA ARG A 48 0.32 10.37 -35.29
C ARG A 48 0.35 9.21 -36.30
N ILE A 49 0.16 9.45 -37.59
CA ILE A 49 0.15 8.42 -38.63
C ILE A 49 1.58 7.96 -38.89
N LEU A 50 2.50 8.90 -39.14
CA LEU A 50 3.90 8.63 -39.37
C LEU A 50 4.51 7.91 -38.17
N CYS A 51 4.28 8.41 -36.95
CA CYS A 51 4.78 7.76 -35.74
C CYS A 51 4.26 6.33 -35.59
N ASN A 52 2.98 6.08 -35.90
CA ASN A 52 2.42 4.72 -35.85
C ASN A 52 3.07 3.80 -36.90
N GLN A 53 3.25 4.27 -38.13
CA GLN A 53 3.92 3.51 -39.19
C GLN A 53 5.38 3.18 -38.82
N LEU A 54 6.12 4.17 -38.30
CA LEU A 54 7.49 3.98 -37.81
C LEU A 54 7.56 2.99 -36.65
N GLN A 55 6.59 3.02 -35.74
CA GLN A 55 6.49 2.05 -34.64
C GLN A 55 6.27 0.63 -35.17
N VAL A 56 5.28 0.43 -36.05
CA VAL A 56 4.93 -0.89 -36.59
C VAL A 56 6.10 -1.46 -37.40
N LYS A 57 6.63 -0.67 -38.36
CA LYS A 57 7.73 -1.10 -39.24
C LYS A 57 9.06 -1.22 -38.51
N GLY A 58 9.30 -0.38 -37.51
CA GLY A 58 10.44 -0.52 -36.61
C GLY A 58 10.37 -1.81 -35.79
N SER A 59 9.19 -2.18 -35.29
CA SER A 59 8.99 -3.43 -34.53
C SER A 59 9.24 -4.67 -35.39
N GLU A 60 8.65 -4.74 -36.58
CA GLU A 60 8.85 -5.83 -37.55
C GLU A 60 10.33 -6.00 -37.91
N LEU A 61 11.04 -4.89 -38.13
CA LEU A 61 12.45 -4.90 -38.51
C LEU A 61 13.37 -5.26 -37.33
N GLU A 62 13.09 -4.75 -36.13
CA GLU A 62 13.84 -5.09 -34.93
C GLU A 62 13.71 -6.58 -34.58
N GLU A 63 12.50 -7.15 -34.65
CA GLU A 63 12.28 -8.59 -34.45
C GLU A 63 13.10 -9.42 -35.43
N PHE A 64 13.08 -9.07 -36.72
CA PHE A 64 13.87 -9.75 -37.74
C PHE A 64 15.38 -9.70 -37.43
N LEU A 65 15.88 -8.54 -37.03
CA LEU A 65 17.29 -8.35 -36.65
C LEU A 65 17.65 -9.13 -35.38
N ASP A 66 16.76 -9.20 -34.40
CA ASP A 66 16.96 -9.91 -33.14
C ASP A 66 17.01 -11.43 -33.36
N VAL A 67 16.07 -11.99 -34.14
CA VAL A 67 16.08 -13.41 -34.53
C VAL A 67 17.36 -13.77 -35.31
N ALA A 68 17.87 -12.83 -36.11
CA ALA A 68 19.14 -13.00 -36.81
C ALA A 68 20.39 -12.84 -35.93
N GLY A 69 20.24 -12.53 -34.64
CA GLY A 69 21.34 -12.39 -33.69
C GLY A 69 22.09 -11.06 -33.80
N ALA A 70 21.46 -10.00 -34.34
CA ALA A 70 22.10 -8.70 -34.50
C ALA A 70 22.59 -8.08 -33.18
N LEU A 71 21.97 -8.42 -32.05
CA LEU A 71 22.38 -8.00 -30.71
C LEU A 71 23.79 -8.48 -30.33
N SER A 72 24.20 -9.66 -30.79
CA SER A 72 25.52 -10.25 -30.53
C SER A 72 26.49 -10.02 -31.69
N ASN A 73 26.07 -9.32 -32.74
CA ASN A 73 26.87 -9.09 -33.94
C ASN A 73 27.36 -7.63 -33.99
N LYS A 74 28.67 -7.42 -33.83
CA LYS A 74 29.28 -6.08 -33.80
C LYS A 74 29.00 -5.22 -35.05
N TYR A 75 28.81 -5.86 -36.22
CA TYR A 75 28.53 -5.14 -37.47
C TYR A 75 27.07 -4.68 -37.55
N TRP A 76 26.11 -5.54 -37.21
CA TRP A 76 24.67 -5.25 -37.32
C TRP A 76 24.08 -4.56 -36.08
N TYR A 77 24.75 -4.67 -34.94
CA TYR A 77 24.31 -4.08 -33.67
C TYR A 77 24.00 -2.58 -33.74
N PRO A 78 24.84 -1.72 -34.36
CA PRO A 78 24.55 -0.29 -34.46
C PRO A 78 23.27 0.01 -35.26
N PHE A 79 23.06 -0.68 -36.39
CA PHE A 79 21.84 -0.51 -37.19
C PHE A 79 20.61 -0.97 -36.40
N ARG A 80 20.66 -2.16 -35.79
CA ARG A 80 19.59 -2.64 -34.89
C ARG A 80 19.27 -1.63 -33.79
N LYS A 81 20.28 -1.09 -33.10
CA LYS A 81 20.08 -0.07 -32.06
C LYS A 81 19.38 1.18 -32.60
N SER A 82 19.75 1.64 -33.80
CA SER A 82 19.11 2.81 -34.43
C SER A 82 17.63 2.57 -34.80
N VAL A 83 17.28 1.35 -35.24
CA VAL A 83 15.88 0.95 -35.48
C VAL A 83 15.07 1.01 -34.19
N ALA A 84 15.60 0.43 -33.11
CA ALA A 84 14.96 0.47 -31.78
C ALA A 84 14.77 1.91 -31.28
N MET A 85 15.74 2.80 -31.52
CA MET A 85 15.68 4.21 -31.14
C MET A 85 14.54 4.95 -31.84
N VAL A 86 14.45 4.87 -33.17
CA VAL A 86 13.36 5.48 -33.94
C VAL A 86 12.01 4.95 -33.45
N LYS A 87 11.89 3.63 -33.26
CA LYS A 87 10.67 3.00 -32.76
C LYS A 87 10.24 3.59 -31.42
N ILE A 88 11.15 3.63 -30.44
CA ILE A 88 10.87 4.11 -29.08
C ILE A 88 10.46 5.57 -29.07
N PHE A 89 11.21 6.45 -29.75
CA PHE A 89 10.85 7.87 -29.77
C PHE A 89 9.59 8.15 -30.59
N SER A 90 9.25 7.30 -31.56
CA SER A 90 7.96 7.39 -32.28
C SER A 90 6.80 7.06 -31.35
N ILE A 91 6.95 6.07 -30.47
CA ILE A 91 5.94 5.74 -29.45
C ILE A 91 5.77 6.92 -28.48
N ILE A 92 6.87 7.47 -27.98
CA ILE A 92 6.84 8.59 -27.03
C ILE A 92 6.16 9.81 -27.65
N HIS A 93 6.59 10.22 -28.85
CA HIS A 93 6.03 11.38 -29.55
C HIS A 93 4.54 11.18 -29.86
N TYR A 94 4.16 9.99 -30.33
CA TYR A 94 2.75 9.63 -30.55
C TYR A 94 1.90 9.84 -29.29
N LYS A 95 2.40 9.45 -28.11
CA LYS A 95 1.66 9.61 -26.85
C LYS A 95 1.51 11.06 -26.44
N PHE A 96 2.52 11.91 -26.66
CA PHE A 96 2.38 13.35 -26.44
C PHE A 96 1.36 13.98 -27.37
N LEU A 97 1.39 13.67 -28.67
CA LEU A 97 0.36 14.14 -29.61
C LEU A 97 -1.04 13.66 -29.20
N HIS A 98 -1.17 12.39 -28.79
CA HIS A 98 -2.45 11.85 -28.33
C HIS A 98 -2.99 12.58 -27.08
N ILE A 99 -2.10 12.93 -26.14
CA ILE A 99 -2.48 13.71 -24.96
C ILE A 99 -2.93 15.11 -25.40
N THR A 100 -2.17 15.78 -26.27
CA THR A 100 -2.51 17.11 -26.83
C THR A 100 -3.90 17.10 -27.48
N ASP A 101 -4.18 16.12 -28.34
CA ASP A 101 -5.48 15.94 -29.02
C ASP A 101 -6.66 15.64 -28.06
N SER A 102 -6.35 15.31 -26.80
CA SER A 102 -7.33 14.86 -25.81
C SER A 102 -7.52 15.82 -24.65
N LEU A 103 -6.76 16.93 -24.59
CA LEU A 103 -6.78 17.88 -23.47
C LEU A 103 -8.19 18.39 -23.14
N GLU A 104 -8.95 18.80 -24.17
CA GLU A 104 -10.33 19.29 -23.99
C GLU A 104 -11.26 18.20 -23.43
N ARG A 105 -11.10 16.96 -23.90
CA ARG A 105 -11.92 15.81 -23.47
C ARG A 105 -11.58 15.35 -22.06
N TYR A 106 -10.30 15.44 -21.66
CA TYR A 106 -9.82 14.96 -20.37
C TYR A 106 -10.27 15.81 -19.20
N LYS A 107 -10.73 17.05 -19.42
CA LYS A 107 -11.20 17.96 -18.36
C LYS A 107 -10.25 17.97 -17.16
N LEU A 108 -8.97 18.18 -17.44
CA LEU A 108 -7.89 18.02 -16.46
C LEU A 108 -8.07 18.97 -15.27
N LEU A 109 -7.82 18.46 -14.07
CA LEU A 109 -7.80 19.25 -12.86
C LEU A 109 -6.58 20.19 -12.84
N PRO A 110 -6.67 21.36 -12.18
CA PRO A 110 -5.52 22.21 -11.97
C PRO A 110 -4.49 21.49 -11.07
N VAL A 111 -3.22 21.57 -11.47
CA VAL A 111 -2.07 21.06 -10.71
C VAL A 111 -0.94 22.08 -10.76
N ASP A 112 0.08 21.93 -9.91
CA ASP A 112 1.25 22.79 -9.95
C ASP A 112 1.99 22.67 -11.30
N GLY A 113 2.45 23.81 -11.82
CA GLY A 113 3.14 23.92 -13.11
C GLY A 113 2.21 24.11 -14.31
N ASP A 114 2.78 24.55 -15.44
CA ASP A 114 2.04 24.72 -16.69
C ASP A 114 2.16 23.46 -17.54
N PHE A 115 1.25 22.50 -17.30
CA PHE A 115 1.27 21.22 -18.01
C PHE A 115 1.18 21.38 -19.52
N ILE A 116 0.37 22.32 -20.01
CA ILE A 116 0.13 22.49 -21.45
C ILE A 116 1.39 23.04 -22.12
N GLU A 117 2.02 24.05 -21.53
CA GLU A 117 3.25 24.62 -22.07
C GLU A 117 4.43 23.64 -21.96
N ASP A 118 4.55 22.94 -20.83
CA ASP A 118 5.56 21.90 -20.68
C ASP A 118 5.34 20.74 -21.66
N LEU A 119 4.09 20.32 -21.92
CA LEU A 119 3.78 19.29 -22.91
C LEU A 119 4.22 19.71 -24.31
N LYS A 120 3.94 20.97 -24.72
CA LYS A 120 4.40 21.51 -26.01
C LYS A 120 5.93 21.48 -26.12
N LYS A 121 6.63 21.92 -25.07
CA LYS A 121 8.10 21.89 -25.01
C LYS A 121 8.66 20.48 -25.14
N HIS A 122 8.10 19.50 -24.43
CA HIS A 122 8.56 18.11 -24.50
C HIS A 122 8.15 17.41 -25.81
N THR A 123 7.05 17.84 -26.43
CA THR A 123 6.69 17.44 -27.81
C THR A 123 7.73 17.93 -28.81
N ALA A 124 8.20 19.18 -28.69
CA ALA A 124 9.28 19.70 -29.52
C ALA A 124 10.61 18.95 -29.29
N PHE A 125 10.95 18.63 -28.04
CA PHE A 125 12.13 17.82 -27.72
C PHE A 125 12.11 16.43 -28.36
N THR A 126 10.95 15.78 -28.35
CA THR A 126 10.79 14.45 -28.96
C THR A 126 10.82 14.50 -30.49
N GLN A 127 10.28 15.56 -31.10
CA GLN A 127 10.42 15.81 -32.54
C GLN A 127 11.89 16.00 -32.94
N ILE A 128 12.64 16.83 -32.23
CA ILE A 128 14.09 17.02 -32.48
C ILE A 128 14.82 15.67 -32.36
N THR A 129 14.53 14.92 -31.30
CA THR A 129 15.15 13.61 -31.07
C THR A 129 14.80 12.62 -32.17
N LEU A 130 13.59 12.67 -32.73
CA LEU A 130 13.16 11.83 -33.86
C LEU A 130 13.86 12.18 -35.17
N VAL A 131 14.03 13.47 -35.48
CA VAL A 131 14.83 13.91 -36.63
C VAL A 131 16.26 13.37 -36.52
N GLU A 132 16.88 13.58 -35.36
CA GLU A 132 18.25 13.12 -35.08
C GLU A 132 18.36 11.58 -35.15
N SER A 133 17.35 10.86 -34.65
CA SER A 133 17.27 9.38 -34.71
C SER A 133 17.12 8.88 -36.14
N THR A 134 16.32 9.57 -36.94
CA THR A 134 16.07 9.27 -38.36
C THR A 134 17.36 9.38 -39.15
N GLN A 135 18.05 10.51 -39.03
CA GLN A 135 19.35 10.74 -39.66
C GLN A 135 20.38 9.69 -39.24
N PHE A 136 20.49 9.44 -37.94
CA PHE A 136 21.40 8.43 -37.42
C PHE A 136 21.08 7.03 -37.95
N CYS A 137 19.80 6.65 -38.06
CA CYS A 137 19.40 5.35 -38.58
C CYS A 137 19.70 5.20 -40.07
N LEU A 138 19.44 6.24 -40.88
CA LEU A 138 19.80 6.26 -42.30
C LEU A 138 21.31 6.11 -42.50
N ASP A 139 22.14 6.79 -41.69
CA ASP A 139 23.59 6.64 -41.72
C ASP A 139 24.03 5.20 -41.41
N LYS A 140 23.40 4.55 -40.42
CA LYS A 140 23.69 3.15 -40.07
C LYS A 140 23.18 2.16 -41.11
N ALA A 141 22.05 2.44 -41.75
CA ALA A 141 21.55 1.65 -42.88
C ALA A 141 22.57 1.69 -44.04
N LYS A 142 23.04 2.88 -44.41
CA LYS A 142 24.02 3.09 -45.47
C LYS A 142 25.36 2.40 -45.17
N GLN A 143 25.88 2.53 -43.95
CA GLN A 143 27.09 1.82 -43.49
C GLN A 143 26.94 0.30 -43.55
N SER A 144 25.71 -0.19 -43.47
CA SER A 144 25.35 -1.61 -43.55
C SER A 144 25.02 -2.09 -44.97
N GLY A 145 25.24 -1.26 -46.00
CA GLY A 145 24.95 -1.59 -47.39
C GLY A 145 23.45 -1.62 -47.74
N LEU A 146 22.63 -0.94 -46.92
CA LEU A 146 21.20 -0.73 -47.14
C LEU A 146 21.00 0.74 -47.55
N ASP A 147 21.05 0.99 -48.85
CA ASP A 147 20.75 2.30 -49.44
C ASP A 147 19.53 2.11 -50.35
N LEU A 148 18.34 2.21 -49.76
CA LEU A 148 17.07 1.91 -50.41
C LEU A 148 16.23 3.19 -50.42
N HIS A 149 16.36 3.97 -51.48
CA HIS A 149 15.42 5.04 -51.79
C HIS A 149 14.13 4.42 -52.35
N SER A 150 13.00 4.95 -51.92
CA SER A 150 11.69 4.47 -52.34
C SER A 150 10.82 5.68 -52.65
N ASP A 151 10.74 6.03 -53.92
CA ASP A 151 9.97 7.18 -54.40
C ASP A 151 8.44 6.93 -54.44
N SER A 152 7.96 5.71 -54.14
CA SER A 152 6.58 5.30 -54.47
C SER A 152 5.74 4.68 -53.34
N LEU A 153 6.12 4.82 -52.06
CA LEU A 153 5.42 4.12 -50.95
C LEU A 153 4.47 4.99 -50.13
N ILE A 154 4.36 6.30 -50.41
CA ILE A 154 3.72 7.29 -49.52
C ILE A 154 2.56 8.02 -50.21
N ASP A 155 1.87 7.34 -51.14
CA ASP A 155 0.64 7.88 -51.76
C ASP A 155 -0.61 7.69 -50.87
N SER A 156 -0.49 7.17 -49.65
CA SER A 156 -1.64 6.77 -48.81
C SER A 156 -1.61 7.28 -47.37
N MET A 157 -0.80 8.28 -47.05
CA MET A 157 -0.83 8.94 -45.74
C MET A 157 -1.94 9.99 -45.59
N GLU A 158 -2.97 9.96 -46.44
CA GLU A 158 -4.17 10.76 -46.23
C GLU A 158 -5.12 10.07 -45.26
N SER A 159 -5.22 10.62 -44.06
CA SER A 159 -6.45 10.56 -43.26
C SER A 159 -6.33 11.55 -42.11
N GLU A 160 -6.78 12.79 -42.31
CA GLU A 160 -7.22 13.60 -41.19
C GLU A 160 -8.38 12.85 -40.52
N ILE A 161 -8.15 12.20 -39.37
CA ILE A 161 -9.24 11.98 -38.42
C ILE A 161 -9.38 13.31 -37.71
N PRO A 162 -10.39 14.13 -38.05
CA PRO A 162 -10.37 15.52 -37.61
C PRO A 162 -10.73 15.49 -36.13
N SER A 163 -9.81 15.98 -35.30
CA SER A 163 -9.90 15.96 -33.83
C SER A 163 -11.12 16.67 -33.25
N GLN A 164 -11.86 17.39 -34.10
CA GLN A 164 -12.94 18.32 -33.78
C GLN A 164 -14.34 17.71 -33.90
N TYR A 165 -14.50 16.51 -34.48
CA TYR A 165 -15.82 15.89 -34.63
C TYR A 165 -16.18 15.07 -33.39
N VAL A 166 -16.74 15.74 -32.38
CA VAL A 166 -17.40 15.07 -31.25
C VAL A 166 -18.88 14.91 -31.58
N LEU A 167 -19.32 13.68 -31.77
CA LEU A 167 -20.75 13.40 -31.90
C LEU A 167 -21.44 13.63 -30.54
N PRO A 168 -22.63 14.25 -30.51
CA PRO A 168 -23.37 14.41 -29.27
C PRO A 168 -23.73 13.05 -28.67
N ALA A 169 -23.59 12.93 -27.34
CA ALA A 169 -23.89 11.71 -26.59
C ALA A 169 -25.41 11.46 -26.52
N THR A 170 -25.99 10.96 -27.61
CA THR A 170 -27.44 10.76 -27.78
C THR A 170 -27.91 9.35 -27.38
N ARG A 171 -26.98 8.47 -26.99
CA ARG A 171 -27.26 7.06 -26.67
C ARG A 171 -26.91 6.74 -25.22
N ILE A 172 -27.93 6.54 -24.40
CA ILE A 172 -27.81 5.89 -23.08
C ILE A 172 -28.13 4.40 -23.30
N ILE A 173 -27.15 3.53 -23.08
CA ILE A 173 -27.26 2.09 -23.35
C ILE A 173 -27.73 1.33 -22.11
N ARG A 174 -27.43 1.87 -20.92
CA ARG A 174 -27.73 1.24 -19.63
C ARG A 174 -28.22 2.29 -18.65
N HIS A 175 -29.29 1.99 -17.93
CA HIS A 175 -29.61 2.68 -16.68
C HIS A 175 -28.89 1.91 -15.58
N ASP A 176 -27.99 2.56 -14.85
CA ASP A 176 -27.40 1.92 -13.67
C ASP A 176 -28.43 1.96 -12.53
N THR A 177 -28.86 0.80 -12.02
CA THR A 177 -29.80 0.74 -10.90
C THR A 177 -29.11 1.01 -9.56
N GLN A 178 -27.77 0.95 -9.50
CA GLN A 178 -26.95 1.29 -8.34
C GLN A 178 -25.73 2.14 -8.74
N PRO A 179 -25.96 3.37 -9.27
CA PRO A 179 -24.89 4.20 -9.81
C PRO A 179 -23.77 4.49 -8.80
N GLY A 180 -24.12 4.60 -7.52
CA GLY A 180 -23.16 4.77 -6.44
C GLY A 180 -22.14 3.63 -6.34
N VAL A 181 -22.56 2.36 -6.44
CA VAL A 181 -21.65 1.21 -6.24
C VAL A 181 -20.54 1.19 -7.30
N THR A 182 -20.87 1.44 -8.57
CA THR A 182 -19.92 1.46 -9.68
C THR A 182 -18.90 2.59 -9.54
N VAL A 183 -19.38 3.80 -9.22
CA VAL A 183 -18.53 5.00 -9.06
C VAL A 183 -17.60 4.85 -7.86
N VAL A 184 -18.12 4.33 -6.76
CA VAL A 184 -17.36 4.05 -5.54
C VAL A 184 -16.26 3.06 -5.80
N LYS A 185 -16.57 1.93 -6.46
CA LYS A 185 -15.56 0.93 -6.81
C LYS A 185 -14.44 1.53 -7.67
N LEU A 186 -14.79 2.33 -8.67
CA LEU A 186 -13.81 3.02 -9.52
C LEU A 186 -12.90 3.95 -8.69
N ALA A 187 -13.49 4.77 -7.82
CA ALA A 187 -12.76 5.72 -6.98
C ALA A 187 -11.85 5.01 -5.96
N THR A 188 -12.34 3.94 -5.32
CA THR A 188 -11.55 3.12 -4.38
C THR A 188 -10.37 2.45 -5.08
N GLU A 189 -10.58 1.81 -6.23
CA GLU A 189 -9.46 1.21 -7.00
C GLU A 189 -8.42 2.26 -7.42
N PHE A 190 -8.86 3.46 -7.82
CA PHE A 190 -7.93 4.57 -8.09
C PHE A 190 -7.11 4.95 -6.85
N LEU A 191 -7.74 5.04 -5.68
CA LEU A 191 -7.07 5.38 -4.42
C LEU A 191 -6.07 4.30 -4.00
N THR A 192 -6.41 3.02 -4.17
CA THR A 192 -5.50 1.90 -3.93
C THR A 192 -4.27 1.99 -4.83
N LEU A 193 -4.44 2.26 -6.12
CA LEU A 193 -3.32 2.44 -7.07
C LEU A 193 -2.51 3.71 -6.79
N SER A 194 -3.18 4.74 -6.27
CA SER A 194 -2.59 6.02 -5.91
C SER A 194 -2.04 6.04 -4.48
N GLY A 195 -1.89 4.90 -3.83
CA GLY A 195 -1.23 4.77 -2.53
C GLY A 195 0.22 5.22 -2.54
N ALA A 196 0.90 5.06 -1.40
CA ALA A 196 2.35 5.25 -1.35
C ALA A 196 3.04 4.16 -2.19
N ASN A 197 3.94 4.58 -3.08
CA ASN A 197 4.84 3.67 -3.78
C ASN A 197 6.15 4.41 -4.10
N SER A 198 7.23 3.63 -4.24
CA SER A 198 8.57 4.17 -4.42
C SER A 198 8.76 4.91 -5.76
N ILE A 199 7.99 4.58 -6.80
CA ILE A 199 8.01 5.27 -8.10
C ILE A 199 7.57 6.73 -7.95
N PHE A 200 6.47 6.99 -7.25
CA PHE A 200 5.96 8.34 -7.05
C PHE A 200 6.73 9.11 -5.97
N GLU A 201 7.37 8.43 -5.01
CA GLU A 201 8.35 9.05 -4.11
C GLU A 201 9.55 9.61 -4.88
N ALA A 202 10.07 8.87 -5.87
CA ALA A 202 11.13 9.36 -6.75
C ALA A 202 10.71 10.62 -7.53
N ALA A 203 9.43 10.77 -7.88
CA ALA A 203 8.91 11.97 -8.56
C ALA A 203 9.12 13.23 -7.71
N GLN A 204 8.87 13.14 -6.40
CA GLN A 204 9.02 14.25 -5.47
C GLN A 204 10.48 14.67 -5.34
N GLU A 205 11.39 13.72 -5.16
CA GLU A 205 12.83 14.01 -5.05
C GLU A 205 13.41 14.58 -6.35
N LEU A 206 13.03 14.03 -7.52
CA LEU A 206 13.44 14.56 -8.82
C LEU A 206 12.96 16.01 -9.04
N SER A 207 11.75 16.34 -8.56
CA SER A 207 11.26 17.72 -8.64
C SER A 207 12.09 18.72 -7.83
N GLN A 208 12.86 18.24 -6.86
CA GLN A 208 13.78 19.04 -6.02
C GLN A 208 15.20 19.11 -6.58
N GLY A 209 15.45 18.51 -7.75
CA GLY A 209 16.73 18.60 -8.46
C GLY A 209 17.68 17.42 -8.22
N GLU A 210 17.22 16.32 -7.62
CA GLU A 210 18.00 15.09 -7.50
C GLU A 210 18.32 14.48 -8.87
N SER A 211 19.45 13.78 -8.96
CA SER A 211 19.88 13.15 -10.22
C SER A 211 19.09 11.88 -10.52
N LEU A 212 18.73 11.68 -11.79
CA LEU A 212 18.00 10.50 -12.26
C LEU A 212 18.73 9.18 -11.99
N ASP A 213 20.07 9.20 -11.97
CA ASP A 213 20.91 8.02 -11.68
C ASP A 213 20.68 7.43 -10.28
N LYS A 214 20.12 8.22 -9.35
CA LYS A 214 19.75 7.75 -7.99
C LYS A 214 18.59 6.76 -8.02
N PHE A 215 17.72 6.84 -9.03
CA PHE A 215 16.43 6.13 -9.05
C PHE A 215 16.36 5.03 -10.11
N ILE A 216 17.39 4.86 -10.95
CA ILE A 216 17.45 3.82 -11.98
C ILE A 216 18.58 2.84 -11.63
N PRO A 217 18.34 1.52 -11.59
CA PRO A 217 17.12 0.82 -12.02
C PRO A 217 16.02 0.74 -10.95
N HIS A 218 16.27 1.11 -9.70
CA HIS A 218 15.24 1.05 -8.66
C HIS A 218 15.11 2.41 -7.97
N PRO A 219 13.89 2.92 -7.77
CA PRO A 219 12.59 2.30 -8.08
C PRO A 219 12.13 2.42 -9.55
N LEU A 220 12.87 3.09 -10.43
CA LEU A 220 12.49 3.32 -11.83
C LEU A 220 13.14 2.29 -12.77
N ASN A 221 12.43 1.18 -13.01
CA ASN A 221 12.73 0.22 -14.08
C ASN A 221 11.50 -0.06 -14.95
N ALA A 222 11.76 -0.63 -16.13
CA ALA A 222 10.71 -0.98 -17.08
C ALA A 222 9.72 -2.05 -16.59
N GLU A 223 10.08 -2.90 -15.63
CA GLU A 223 9.18 -3.95 -15.12
C GLU A 223 8.12 -3.35 -14.20
N ASP A 224 8.53 -2.59 -13.19
CA ASP A 224 7.62 -1.95 -12.23
C ASP A 224 6.70 -0.93 -12.91
N LEU A 225 7.22 -0.19 -13.89
CA LEU A 225 6.40 0.75 -14.67
C LEU A 225 5.36 0.04 -15.56
N ARG A 226 5.68 -1.11 -16.15
CA ARG A 226 4.70 -1.93 -16.91
C ARG A 226 3.61 -2.49 -16.01
N TRP A 227 3.96 -2.87 -14.77
CA TRP A 227 2.97 -3.27 -13.78
C TRP A 227 1.98 -2.12 -13.51
N MET A 228 2.49 -0.90 -13.31
CA MET A 228 1.63 0.28 -13.12
C MET A 228 0.78 0.60 -14.36
N GLU A 229 1.36 0.57 -15.56
CA GLU A 229 0.61 0.74 -16.81
C GLU A 229 -0.59 -0.22 -16.89
N THR A 230 -0.36 -1.49 -16.59
CA THR A 230 -1.40 -2.53 -16.62
C THR A 230 -2.51 -2.20 -15.64
N ARG A 231 -2.17 -1.74 -14.43
CA ARG A 231 -3.16 -1.38 -13.41
C ARG A 231 -4.00 -0.16 -13.79
N PHE A 232 -3.39 0.89 -14.33
CA PHE A 232 -4.13 2.06 -14.83
C PHE A 232 -4.96 1.73 -16.09
N HIS A 233 -4.48 0.85 -16.97
CA HIS A 233 -5.25 0.36 -18.11
C HIS A 233 -6.47 -0.47 -17.69
N ASN A 234 -6.34 -1.30 -16.65
CA ASN A 234 -7.47 -2.03 -16.08
C ASN A 234 -8.53 -1.09 -15.53
N LEU A 235 -8.12 0.00 -14.88
CA LEU A 235 -9.03 1.02 -14.38
C LEU A 235 -9.75 1.75 -15.52
N GLN A 236 -9.02 2.06 -16.61
CA GLN A 236 -9.61 2.61 -17.83
C GLN A 236 -10.64 1.64 -18.44
N SER A 237 -10.31 0.35 -18.51
CA SER A 237 -11.20 -0.69 -19.04
C SER A 237 -12.44 -0.88 -18.16
N PHE A 238 -12.30 -0.80 -16.84
CA PHE A 238 -13.42 -0.82 -15.90
C PHE A 238 -14.37 0.35 -16.17
N TYR A 239 -13.85 1.56 -16.29
CA TYR A 239 -14.66 2.72 -16.66
C TYR A 239 -15.39 2.50 -17.99
N ASP A 240 -14.66 2.11 -19.04
CA ASP A 240 -15.21 1.97 -20.39
C ASP A 240 -16.27 0.86 -20.47
N THR A 241 -16.21 -0.13 -19.57
CA THR A 241 -17.16 -1.26 -19.52
C THR A 241 -18.41 -0.95 -18.70
N TYR A 242 -18.24 -0.31 -17.54
CA TYR A 242 -19.30 -0.19 -16.53
C TYR A 242 -19.85 1.22 -16.39
N VAL A 243 -19.09 2.25 -16.78
CA VAL A 243 -19.49 3.66 -16.62
C VAL A 243 -19.83 4.28 -17.98
N LEU A 244 -19.01 4.03 -19.00
CA LEU A 244 -19.22 4.58 -20.34
C LEU A 244 -20.52 4.01 -20.96
N GLY A 245 -21.45 4.89 -21.33
CA GLY A 245 -22.76 4.52 -21.87
C GLY A 245 -23.88 4.36 -20.84
N SER A 246 -23.61 4.63 -19.56
CA SER A 246 -24.62 4.85 -18.51
C SER A 246 -24.99 6.33 -18.37
N ASP A 247 -26.09 6.59 -17.67
CA ASP A 247 -26.57 7.93 -17.30
C ASP A 247 -25.66 8.64 -16.27
N LEU A 248 -24.74 7.92 -15.62
CA LEU A 248 -23.76 8.45 -14.66
C LEU A 248 -22.94 9.64 -15.19
N THR A 249 -22.50 9.55 -16.44
CA THR A 249 -21.63 10.58 -17.05
C THR A 249 -22.33 11.93 -17.24
N GLN A 250 -23.67 11.94 -17.20
CA GLN A 250 -24.50 13.14 -17.26
C GLN A 250 -24.85 13.67 -15.87
N GLN A 251 -24.95 12.77 -14.87
CA GLN A 251 -25.33 13.10 -13.50
C GLN A 251 -24.17 13.67 -12.68
N ASP A 252 -22.93 13.23 -12.93
CA ASP A 252 -21.76 13.61 -12.14
C ASP A 252 -20.58 14.01 -13.05
N GLN A 253 -20.21 15.29 -13.01
CA GLN A 253 -19.11 15.84 -13.82
C GLN A 253 -17.73 15.36 -13.37
N ASN A 254 -17.59 14.83 -12.14
CA ASN A 254 -16.34 14.28 -11.64
C ASN A 254 -15.97 12.98 -12.34
N ILE A 255 -16.97 12.23 -12.83
CA ILE A 255 -16.77 10.94 -13.48
C ILE A 255 -15.97 11.08 -14.81
N PRO A 256 -16.35 11.96 -15.75
CA PRO A 256 -15.51 12.25 -16.93
C PRO A 256 -14.12 12.79 -16.58
N ALA A 257 -13.99 13.63 -15.54
CA ALA A 257 -12.69 14.17 -15.12
C ALA A 257 -11.76 13.06 -14.59
N LEU A 258 -12.29 12.14 -13.77
CA LEU A 258 -11.55 10.99 -13.28
C LEU A 258 -11.07 10.10 -14.43
N ARG A 259 -11.90 9.89 -15.46
CA ARG A 259 -11.53 9.15 -16.67
C ARG A 259 -10.40 9.81 -17.45
N GLY A 260 -10.43 11.14 -17.57
CA GLY A 260 -9.37 11.91 -18.19
C GLY A 260 -8.04 11.77 -17.44
N LEU A 261 -8.07 11.87 -16.11
CA LEU A 261 -6.90 11.67 -15.24
C LEU A 261 -6.31 10.26 -15.39
N ILE A 262 -7.15 9.21 -15.37
CA ILE A 262 -6.72 7.82 -15.53
C ILE A 262 -5.99 7.63 -16.86
N SER A 263 -6.55 8.14 -17.97
CA SER A 263 -5.89 8.02 -19.28
C SER A 263 -4.63 8.86 -19.39
N LEU A 264 -4.61 10.07 -18.82
CA LEU A 264 -3.40 10.89 -18.82
C LEU A 264 -2.26 10.16 -18.08
N ILE A 265 -2.51 9.70 -16.86
CA ILE A 265 -1.50 8.98 -16.06
C ILE A 265 -1.05 7.72 -16.81
N TYR A 266 -1.98 6.95 -17.37
CA TYR A 266 -1.66 5.77 -18.18
C TYR A 266 -0.71 6.11 -19.34
N HIS A 267 -0.98 7.18 -20.11
CA HIS A 267 -0.11 7.56 -21.23
C HIS A 267 1.24 8.11 -20.80
N LEU A 268 1.31 8.87 -19.71
CA LEU A 268 2.58 9.32 -19.13
C LEU A 268 3.42 8.14 -18.62
N LEU A 269 2.79 7.12 -18.04
CA LEU A 269 3.49 5.89 -17.63
C LEU A 269 4.04 5.12 -18.83
N ILE A 270 3.30 5.04 -19.95
CA ILE A 270 3.81 4.45 -21.19
C ILE A 270 5.06 5.22 -21.67
N VAL A 271 5.00 6.55 -21.70
CA VAL A 271 6.16 7.37 -22.08
C VAL A 271 7.34 7.09 -21.16
N LEU A 272 7.10 7.07 -19.85
CA LEU A 272 8.11 6.81 -18.83
C LEU A 272 8.76 5.43 -19.02
N THR A 273 7.97 4.37 -19.22
CA THR A 273 8.49 3.01 -19.49
C THR A 273 9.36 2.97 -20.74
N GLN A 274 8.93 3.57 -21.84
CA GLN A 274 9.71 3.59 -23.08
C GLN A 274 11.04 4.33 -22.89
N ALA A 275 10.99 5.48 -22.21
CA ALA A 275 12.16 6.29 -21.94
C ALA A 275 13.15 5.59 -20.98
N ILE A 276 12.66 4.98 -19.90
CA ILE A 276 13.46 4.21 -18.94
C ILE A 276 14.03 2.94 -19.58
N HIS A 277 13.23 2.21 -20.37
CA HIS A 277 13.71 1.04 -21.10
C HIS A 277 14.88 1.40 -22.00
N TYR A 278 14.79 2.53 -22.72
CA TYR A 278 15.89 3.03 -23.53
C TYR A 278 17.09 3.44 -22.67
N TYR A 279 16.86 4.14 -21.56
CA TYR A 279 17.91 4.54 -20.62
C TYR A 279 18.73 3.34 -20.12
N GLN A 280 18.04 2.30 -19.64
CA GLN A 280 18.66 1.09 -19.10
C GLN A 280 19.45 0.31 -20.15
N ARG A 281 18.86 0.09 -21.34
CA ARG A 281 19.42 -0.81 -22.36
C ARG A 281 20.39 -0.14 -23.33
N HIS A 282 20.32 1.19 -23.47
CA HIS A 282 21.06 1.92 -24.49
C HIS A 282 21.94 3.04 -23.93
N TYR A 283 21.51 3.76 -22.89
CA TYR A 283 22.25 4.89 -22.31
C TYR A 283 23.29 4.45 -21.27
N LEU A 284 22.94 3.61 -20.29
CA LEU A 284 23.88 3.16 -19.25
C LEU A 284 24.97 2.21 -19.78
N ALA A 285 24.60 1.28 -20.67
CA ALA A 285 25.54 0.37 -21.32
C ALA A 285 26.63 1.12 -22.11
N PHE A 286 26.33 2.34 -22.58
CA PHE A 286 27.28 3.20 -23.27
C PHE A 286 28.35 3.79 -22.33
N ASN A 287 27.97 4.13 -21.09
CA ASN A 287 28.89 4.71 -20.09
C ASN A 287 29.77 3.64 -19.42
N THR A 288 29.33 2.38 -19.35
CA THR A 288 30.14 1.27 -18.81
C THR A 288 31.08 0.67 -19.87
N GLU A 289 30.68 0.61 -21.14
CA GLU A 289 31.51 0.09 -22.25
C GLU A 289 32.40 1.16 -22.91
N HIS A 290 33.30 1.78 -22.13
CA HIS A 290 34.31 2.76 -22.59
C HIS A 290 35.37 2.21 -23.60
N LYS A 291 35.06 1.17 -24.40
CA LYS A 291 35.94 0.64 -25.45
C LYS A 291 35.33 0.58 -26.86
N ILE A 292 34.06 0.93 -27.07
CA ILE A 292 33.47 1.01 -28.41
C ILE A 292 33.45 2.48 -28.86
N ARG A 293 34.51 2.92 -29.54
CA ARG A 293 34.76 4.27 -30.12
C ARG A 293 33.67 4.83 -31.08
N PHE A 294 32.48 4.20 -31.18
CA PHE A 294 31.53 4.43 -32.27
C PHE A 294 30.58 5.63 -32.09
N PHE A 295 30.47 6.22 -30.89
CA PHE A 295 29.62 7.40 -30.63
C PHE A 295 30.45 8.58 -30.09
N LYS A 296 31.49 8.97 -30.83
CA LYS A 296 32.28 10.18 -30.53
C LYS A 296 31.63 11.49 -31.00
N THR A 297 30.37 11.47 -31.44
CA THR A 297 29.58 12.69 -31.63
C THR A 297 29.00 13.09 -30.29
N LYS A 298 29.51 14.21 -29.74
CA LYS A 298 29.05 14.85 -28.50
C LYS A 298 27.52 14.75 -28.34
N GLN A 299 27.04 14.06 -27.31
CA GLN A 299 25.80 14.29 -26.53
C GLN A 299 24.44 14.54 -27.25
N ALA A 300 24.35 14.66 -28.58
CA ALA A 300 23.20 15.27 -29.25
C ALA A 300 21.94 14.38 -29.20
N HIS A 301 22.07 13.12 -29.61
CA HIS A 301 20.94 12.23 -29.94
C HIS A 301 20.03 11.82 -28.76
N TYR A 302 20.37 12.16 -27.51
CA TYR A 302 19.62 11.73 -26.33
C TYR A 302 19.65 12.75 -25.17
N ARG A 303 20.08 13.99 -25.44
CA ARG A 303 20.16 15.06 -24.42
C ARG A 303 18.82 15.39 -23.76
N HIS A 304 17.71 15.12 -24.45
CA HIS A 304 16.36 15.41 -23.97
C HIS A 304 15.74 14.27 -23.16
N LEU A 305 16.35 13.08 -23.16
CA LEU A 305 15.78 11.90 -22.49
C LEU A 305 15.56 12.10 -20.98
N PRO A 306 16.50 12.66 -20.20
CA PRO A 306 16.25 12.95 -18.78
C PRO A 306 15.10 13.95 -18.57
N ALA A 307 14.97 14.95 -19.44
CA ALA A 307 13.88 15.93 -19.36
C ALA A 307 12.51 15.27 -19.62
N ILE A 308 12.42 14.38 -20.62
CA ILE A 308 11.20 13.61 -20.93
C ILE A 308 10.81 12.71 -19.74
N ILE A 309 11.78 12.05 -19.12
CA ILE A 309 11.57 11.20 -17.94
C ILE A 309 11.04 12.02 -16.78
N ASN A 310 11.72 13.13 -16.44
CA ASN A 310 11.33 14.01 -15.34
C ASN A 310 9.93 14.59 -15.57
N PHE A 311 9.64 15.11 -16.76
CA PHE A 311 8.31 15.62 -17.12
C PHE A 311 7.23 14.57 -16.90
N SER A 312 7.43 13.38 -17.46
CA SER A 312 6.40 12.34 -17.45
C SER A 312 6.11 11.85 -16.03
N LEU A 313 7.16 11.64 -15.23
CA LEU A 313 7.02 11.17 -13.85
C LEU A 313 6.43 12.23 -12.92
N ILE A 314 6.92 13.48 -13.00
CA ILE A 314 6.45 14.58 -12.14
C ILE A 314 4.97 14.87 -12.41
N TYR A 315 4.56 14.97 -13.68
CA TYR A 315 3.15 15.22 -13.98
C TYR A 315 2.27 14.01 -13.69
N ALA A 316 2.75 12.77 -13.88
CA ALA A 316 2.01 11.58 -13.45
C ALA A 316 1.74 11.62 -11.93
N ASP A 317 2.73 12.00 -11.11
CA ASP A 317 2.54 12.14 -9.66
C ASP A 317 1.59 13.30 -9.28
N ARG A 318 1.73 14.47 -9.92
CA ARG A 318 0.85 15.62 -9.67
C ARG A 318 -0.61 15.28 -9.98
N TYR A 319 -0.88 14.69 -11.14
CA TYR A 319 -2.24 14.30 -11.51
C TYR A 319 -2.77 13.11 -10.71
N ARG A 320 -1.90 12.20 -10.26
CA ARG A 320 -2.27 11.17 -9.28
C ARG A 320 -2.75 11.81 -7.97
N LYS A 321 -2.01 12.78 -7.42
CA LYS A 321 -2.38 13.51 -6.20
C LYS A 321 -3.71 14.25 -6.36
N ALA A 322 -3.91 14.95 -7.48
CA ALA A 322 -5.18 15.60 -7.80
C ALA A 322 -6.34 14.58 -7.93
N GLY A 323 -6.09 13.45 -8.58
CA GLY A 323 -7.06 12.36 -8.70
C GLY A 323 -7.46 11.76 -7.36
N ARG A 324 -6.56 11.68 -6.37
CA ARG A 324 -6.91 11.25 -5.01
C ARG A 324 -7.90 12.21 -4.37
N GLN A 325 -7.66 13.51 -4.47
CA GLN A 325 -8.57 14.53 -3.94
C GLN A 325 -9.96 14.42 -4.58
N LEU A 326 -10.00 14.26 -5.91
CA LEU A 326 -11.24 14.03 -6.64
C LEU A 326 -11.97 12.76 -6.17
N CYS A 327 -11.25 11.64 -6.02
CA CYS A 327 -11.84 10.39 -5.55
C CYS A 327 -12.42 10.51 -4.14
N HIS A 328 -11.73 11.18 -3.22
CA HIS A 328 -12.27 11.45 -1.88
C HIS A 328 -13.53 12.31 -1.93
N GLN A 329 -13.57 13.34 -2.78
CA GLN A 329 -14.77 14.16 -2.99
C GLN A 329 -15.93 13.32 -3.53
N MET A 330 -15.67 12.48 -4.53
CA MET A 330 -16.66 11.56 -5.09
C MET A 330 -17.16 10.58 -4.02
N LEU A 331 -16.27 9.92 -3.28
CA LEU A 331 -16.65 8.97 -2.24
C LEU A 331 -17.56 9.61 -1.18
N ARG A 332 -17.29 10.85 -0.76
CA ARG A 332 -18.16 11.59 0.18
C ARG A 332 -19.56 11.84 -0.39
N GLN A 333 -19.68 12.14 -1.68
CA GLN A 333 -20.98 12.35 -2.34
C GLN A 333 -21.84 11.08 -2.35
N TYR A 334 -21.21 9.90 -2.45
CA TYR A 334 -21.89 8.60 -2.44
C TYR A 334 -21.79 7.88 -1.09
N ALA A 335 -21.50 8.60 0.00
CA ALA A 335 -21.40 8.00 1.33
C ALA A 335 -22.79 7.70 1.90
N GLU A 336 -23.01 6.44 2.26
CA GLU A 336 -24.17 6.02 3.04
C GLU A 336 -23.74 5.90 4.50
N ASN A 337 -24.39 6.65 5.39
CA ASN A 337 -24.10 6.61 6.82
C ASN A 337 -24.78 5.41 7.48
N GLY A 338 -24.05 4.72 8.35
CA GLY A 338 -24.56 3.64 9.17
C GLY A 338 -23.83 3.57 10.51
N SER A 339 -24.05 2.48 11.23
CA SER A 339 -23.33 2.17 12.45
C SER A 339 -23.02 0.67 12.55
N ILE A 340 -21.92 0.34 13.21
CA ILE A 340 -21.57 -1.03 13.59
C ILE A 340 -21.17 -1.06 15.06
N GLU A 341 -21.51 -2.14 15.74
CA GLU A 341 -21.01 -2.44 17.09
C GLU A 341 -19.97 -3.55 16.99
N VAL A 342 -18.79 -3.32 17.57
CA VAL A 342 -17.65 -4.24 17.52
C VAL A 342 -16.95 -4.32 18.87
N PRO A 343 -16.35 -5.47 19.24
CA PRO A 343 -15.63 -5.60 20.50
C PRO A 343 -14.35 -4.75 20.51
N VAL A 344 -13.96 -4.23 21.67
CA VAL A 344 -12.66 -3.57 21.85
C VAL A 344 -11.51 -4.57 21.59
N PRO A 345 -10.35 -4.14 21.05
CA PRO A 345 -9.19 -5.02 20.86
C PRO A 345 -8.80 -5.74 22.16
N SER A 346 -8.56 -7.05 22.06
CA SER A 346 -8.33 -7.88 23.24
C SER A 346 -7.03 -7.55 23.97
N TYR A 347 -5.98 -7.20 23.24
CA TYR A 347 -4.68 -6.86 23.82
C TYR A 347 -4.64 -5.36 24.12
N ARG A 348 -4.73 -4.98 25.40
CA ARG A 348 -4.58 -3.58 25.86
C ARG A 348 -5.50 -2.53 25.20
N GLY A 349 -6.57 -2.94 24.52
CA GLY A 349 -7.52 -2.03 23.87
C GLY A 349 -6.95 -1.29 22.66
N PHE A 350 -7.40 -0.06 22.42
CA PHE A 350 -6.98 0.75 21.27
C PHE A 350 -5.59 1.34 21.47
N HIS A 351 -4.53 0.52 21.41
CA HIS A 351 -3.16 1.02 21.39
C HIS A 351 -2.69 1.28 19.96
N VAL A 352 -1.37 1.44 19.78
CA VAL A 352 -0.72 1.83 18.51
C VAL A 352 -1.24 1.09 17.30
N ARG A 353 -1.22 -0.24 17.29
CA ARG A 353 -1.52 -1.02 16.09
C ARG A 353 -3.00 -1.00 15.70
N PRO A 354 -3.96 -1.38 16.58
CA PRO A 354 -5.39 -1.31 16.26
C PRO A 354 -5.83 0.07 15.79
N SER A 355 -5.41 1.12 16.50
CA SER A 355 -5.81 2.49 16.19
C SER A 355 -5.21 2.98 14.87
N THR A 356 -3.95 2.65 14.60
CA THR A 356 -3.30 3.01 13.33
C THR A 356 -3.99 2.33 12.15
N LEU A 357 -4.35 1.05 12.28
CA LEU A 357 -5.05 0.33 11.21
C LEU A 357 -6.45 0.90 10.96
N ILE A 358 -7.22 1.19 12.01
CA ILE A 358 -8.53 1.85 11.89
C ILE A 358 -8.36 3.21 11.20
N SER A 359 -7.43 4.05 11.67
CA SER A 359 -7.21 5.35 11.05
C SER A 359 -6.73 5.25 9.61
N LYS A 360 -5.89 4.26 9.26
CA LYS A 360 -5.51 4.00 7.86
C LYS A 360 -6.74 3.64 7.01
N ILE A 361 -7.69 2.83 7.52
CA ILE A 361 -8.94 2.52 6.82
C ILE A 361 -9.74 3.81 6.59
N VAL A 362 -9.97 4.61 7.64
CA VAL A 362 -10.74 5.87 7.53
C VAL A 362 -10.09 6.84 6.54
N LEU A 363 -8.76 7.02 6.62
CA LEU A 363 -7.99 7.89 5.73
C LEU A 363 -7.96 7.38 4.28
N HIS A 364 -8.00 6.05 4.07
CA HIS A 364 -8.03 5.46 2.74
C HIS A 364 -9.28 5.89 1.96
N TYR A 365 -10.45 5.89 2.60
CA TYR A 365 -11.69 6.33 1.96
C TYR A 365 -11.88 7.86 2.02
N GLY A 366 -11.31 8.52 3.03
CA GLY A 366 -11.41 9.98 3.22
C GLY A 366 -12.78 10.45 3.75
N SER A 367 -13.53 9.53 4.35
CA SER A 367 -14.83 9.77 4.99
C SER A 367 -14.70 10.07 6.48
N GLU A 368 -15.72 10.67 7.07
CA GLU A 368 -15.77 10.91 8.51
C GLU A 368 -16.33 9.68 9.23
N VAL A 369 -15.60 9.19 10.23
CA VAL A 369 -16.03 8.10 11.10
C VAL A 369 -15.77 8.48 12.55
N THR A 370 -16.80 8.35 13.37
CA THR A 370 -16.74 8.56 14.82
C THR A 370 -16.86 7.22 15.53
N MET A 371 -15.98 6.98 16.50
CA MET A 371 -16.14 5.90 17.46
C MET A 371 -16.83 6.44 18.71
N ARG A 372 -17.87 5.77 19.18
CA ARG A 372 -18.54 6.04 20.45
C ARG A 372 -18.25 4.92 21.45
N LEU A 373 -17.95 5.32 22.67
CA LEU A 373 -17.84 4.45 23.84
C LEU A 373 -18.61 5.14 24.97
N TYR A 374 -19.79 4.62 25.30
CA TYR A 374 -20.77 5.29 26.17
C TYR A 374 -21.05 6.73 25.67
N ASP A 375 -20.91 7.73 26.54
CA ASP A 375 -21.18 9.15 26.23
C ASP A 375 -20.00 9.87 25.56
N GLN A 376 -18.88 9.18 25.32
CA GLN A 376 -17.70 9.76 24.71
C GLN A 376 -17.62 9.45 23.21
N SER A 377 -17.17 10.43 22.43
CA SER A 377 -16.99 10.32 20.98
C SER A 377 -15.54 10.62 20.61
N TYR A 378 -14.98 9.84 19.69
CA TYR A 378 -13.59 9.92 19.25
C TYR A 378 -13.52 9.92 17.73
N ASN A 379 -12.64 10.74 17.16
CA ASN A 379 -12.42 10.76 15.71
C ASN A 379 -11.58 9.53 15.29
N ALA A 380 -12.17 8.61 14.53
CA ALA A 380 -11.49 7.37 14.14
C ALA A 380 -10.35 7.57 13.12
N ALA A 381 -10.28 8.74 12.46
CA ALA A 381 -9.16 9.10 11.57
C ALA A 381 -7.88 9.46 12.34
N LEU A 382 -7.98 9.71 13.65
CA LEU A 382 -6.87 10.14 14.50
C LEU A 382 -6.49 9.01 15.50
N PRO A 383 -5.34 8.36 15.36
CA PRO A 383 -4.96 7.26 16.25
C PRO A 383 -4.92 7.65 17.73
N LEU A 384 -4.49 8.88 18.02
CA LEU A 384 -4.43 9.42 19.38
C LEU A 384 -5.81 9.61 20.02
N GLU A 385 -6.84 9.91 19.23
CA GLU A 385 -8.22 10.00 19.75
C GLU A 385 -8.73 8.62 20.16
N LEU A 386 -8.42 7.58 19.38
CA LEU A 386 -8.74 6.21 19.73
C LEU A 386 -7.98 5.73 20.98
N PHE A 387 -6.72 6.14 21.16
CA PHE A 387 -5.96 5.81 22.38
C PHE A 387 -6.61 6.34 23.64
N ARG A 388 -7.20 7.54 23.59
CA ARG A 388 -7.87 8.16 24.73
C ARG A 388 -9.04 7.32 25.24
N ALA A 389 -9.68 6.51 24.38
CA ALA A 389 -10.72 5.58 24.80
C ALA A 389 -10.23 4.53 25.82
N ASN A 390 -8.93 4.24 25.85
CA ASN A 390 -8.36 3.32 26.83
C ASN A 390 -8.46 3.82 28.27
N GLU A 391 -8.60 5.12 28.51
CA GLU A 391 -8.84 5.63 29.87
C GLU A 391 -10.16 5.06 30.43
N THR A 392 -11.22 5.15 29.63
CA THR A 392 -12.54 4.60 29.95
C THR A 392 -12.51 3.07 30.01
N ILE A 393 -11.90 2.40 29.02
CA ILE A 393 -11.78 0.94 29.00
C ILE A 393 -11.04 0.42 30.24
N ASN A 394 -9.91 1.03 30.61
CA ASN A 394 -9.13 0.64 31.78
C ASN A 394 -9.86 0.95 33.09
N ALA A 395 -10.67 2.01 33.14
CA ALA A 395 -11.53 2.28 34.29
C ALA A 395 -12.56 1.16 34.47
N ILE A 396 -13.20 0.70 33.39
CA ILE A 396 -14.16 -0.41 33.41
C ILE A 396 -13.48 -1.71 33.86
N LYS A 397 -12.30 -2.03 33.31
CA LYS A 397 -11.50 -3.20 33.72
C LYS A 397 -11.21 -3.21 35.23
N ARG A 398 -10.92 -2.04 35.81
CA ARG A 398 -10.67 -1.93 37.25
C ARG A 398 -11.94 -2.13 38.08
N THR A 399 -13.06 -1.59 37.64
CA THR A 399 -14.34 -1.77 38.33
C THR A 399 -14.85 -3.21 38.24
N SER A 400 -14.58 -3.91 37.14
CA SER A 400 -15.00 -5.31 36.95
C SER A 400 -14.16 -6.34 37.70
N ILE A 401 -13.06 -5.95 38.37
CA ILE A 401 -12.21 -6.89 39.14
C ILE A 401 -13.05 -7.66 40.17
N PHE A 402 -13.98 -6.97 40.83
CA PHE A 402 -14.85 -7.59 41.84
C PHE A 402 -15.67 -8.74 41.24
N GLU A 403 -16.39 -8.49 40.15
CA GLU A 403 -17.19 -9.50 39.44
C GLU A 403 -16.33 -10.67 38.92
N ILE A 404 -15.10 -10.37 38.48
CA ILE A 404 -14.15 -11.40 38.06
C ILE A 404 -13.76 -12.29 39.25
N LEU A 405 -13.47 -11.71 40.41
CA LEU A 405 -13.14 -12.47 41.62
C LEU A 405 -14.33 -13.30 42.12
N GLU A 406 -15.55 -12.77 42.11
CA GLU A 406 -16.76 -13.51 42.47
C GLU A 406 -17.03 -14.70 41.53
N SER A 407 -16.45 -14.71 40.33
CA SER A 407 -16.56 -15.86 39.42
C SER A 407 -15.61 -17.02 39.74
N SER A 408 -14.67 -16.84 40.67
CA SER A 408 -13.74 -17.89 41.14
C SER A 408 -14.37 -18.75 42.23
N GLU A 409 -14.38 -20.07 42.05
CA GLU A 409 -14.82 -21.00 43.09
C GLU A 409 -13.88 -20.97 44.29
N VAL A 410 -12.58 -20.79 44.06
CA VAL A 410 -11.59 -20.68 45.14
C VAL A 410 -11.89 -19.47 46.03
N TYR A 411 -12.20 -18.32 45.42
CA TYR A 411 -12.58 -17.11 46.15
C TYR A 411 -13.86 -17.33 46.96
N ASN A 412 -14.91 -17.89 46.34
CA ASN A 412 -16.18 -18.14 47.01
C ASN A 412 -16.04 -19.14 48.17
N ARG A 413 -15.26 -20.22 48.00
CA ARG A 413 -14.95 -21.17 49.08
C ARG A 413 -14.26 -20.50 50.27
N PHE A 414 -13.33 -19.58 50.02
CA PHE A 414 -12.68 -18.82 51.08
C PHE A 414 -13.69 -17.97 51.86
N ILE A 415 -14.55 -17.21 51.14
CA ILE A 415 -15.56 -16.33 51.74
C ILE A 415 -16.60 -17.14 52.53
N GLU A 416 -17.06 -18.28 52.01
CA GLU A 416 -17.99 -19.17 52.73
C GLU A 416 -17.39 -19.72 54.02
N ARG A 417 -16.09 -20.03 54.03
CA ARG A 417 -15.41 -20.67 55.15
C ARG A 417 -15.01 -19.69 56.26
N PHE A 418 -14.56 -18.49 55.87
CA PHE A 418 -13.94 -17.52 56.78
C PHE A 418 -14.70 -16.20 56.91
N GLY A 419 -15.65 -15.93 56.01
CA GLY A 419 -16.33 -14.66 55.90
C GLY A 419 -15.52 -13.61 55.15
N THR A 420 -15.99 -12.36 55.19
CA THR A 420 -15.40 -11.23 54.47
C THR A 420 -14.45 -10.38 55.33
N SER A 421 -14.42 -10.60 56.65
CA SER A 421 -13.53 -9.90 57.59
C SER A 421 -12.24 -10.68 57.81
N PHE A 422 -11.12 -10.00 58.04
CA PHE A 422 -9.85 -10.62 58.45
C PHE A 422 -9.88 -11.11 59.91
N ASP A 423 -10.86 -10.66 60.71
CA ASP A 423 -10.94 -10.95 62.15
C ASP A 423 -10.91 -12.45 62.46
N PHE A 424 -11.45 -13.29 61.57
CA PHE A 424 -11.49 -14.75 61.76
C PHE A 424 -10.12 -15.33 62.12
N PHE A 425 -9.05 -14.79 61.52
CA PHE A 425 -7.69 -15.29 61.69
C PHE A 425 -7.10 -14.91 63.05
N PHE A 426 -7.63 -13.88 63.69
CA PHE A 426 -7.08 -13.33 64.93
C PHE A 426 -7.98 -13.55 66.15
N ARG A 427 -9.12 -14.25 66.00
CA ARG A 427 -10.11 -14.44 67.09
C ARG A 427 -9.56 -15.13 68.34
N TYR A 428 -8.55 -15.98 68.17
CA TYR A 428 -7.90 -16.68 69.27
C TYR A 428 -6.96 -15.77 70.10
N LEU A 429 -6.62 -14.58 69.60
CA LEU A 429 -5.79 -13.61 70.33
C LEU A 429 -6.63 -12.82 71.35
N GLY A 430 -6.09 -12.60 72.55
CA GLY A 430 -6.69 -11.67 73.52
C GLY A 430 -7.84 -12.17 74.41
N GLN A 431 -8.32 -13.42 74.28
CA GLN A 431 -9.36 -13.98 75.18
C GLN A 431 -8.84 -14.36 76.59
N GLU A 432 -9.72 -14.50 77.59
CA GLU A 432 -9.33 -14.76 79.00
C GLU A 432 -9.03 -16.25 79.32
N ASP A 433 -9.52 -17.21 78.52
CA ASP A 433 -9.37 -18.66 78.78
C ASP A 433 -8.37 -19.35 77.81
N PRO A 434 -7.27 -19.96 78.31
CA PRO A 434 -6.31 -20.70 77.50
C PRO A 434 -6.85 -21.94 76.77
N LEU A 435 -7.88 -22.61 77.30
CA LEU A 435 -8.45 -23.82 76.68
C LEU A 435 -9.28 -23.46 75.44
N THR A 436 -10.19 -22.49 75.60
CA THR A 436 -11.03 -21.98 74.50
C THR A 436 -10.18 -21.43 73.33
N LYS A 437 -9.07 -20.76 73.63
CA LYS A 437 -8.11 -20.29 72.62
C LYS A 437 -7.50 -21.41 71.77
N PHE A 438 -7.14 -22.52 72.42
CA PHE A 438 -6.50 -23.63 71.71
C PHE A 438 -7.48 -24.31 70.77
N ASP A 439 -8.73 -24.52 71.20
CA ASP A 439 -9.76 -25.12 70.37
C ASP A 439 -10.10 -24.24 69.15
N GLU A 440 -10.29 -22.93 69.33
CA GLU A 440 -10.50 -21.98 68.22
C GLU A 440 -9.32 -21.93 67.25
N PHE A 441 -8.09 -21.96 67.78
CA PHE A 441 -6.87 -22.00 66.97
C PHE A 441 -6.76 -23.29 66.16
N GLN A 442 -7.04 -24.45 66.75
CA GLN A 442 -7.03 -25.74 66.04
C GLN A 442 -8.12 -25.79 64.96
N GLU A 443 -9.32 -25.29 65.25
CA GLU A 443 -10.39 -25.20 64.26
C GLU A 443 -9.99 -24.30 63.08
N MET A 444 -9.42 -23.12 63.35
CA MET A 444 -8.89 -22.23 62.33
C MET A 444 -7.78 -22.91 61.51
N LEU A 445 -6.84 -23.61 62.16
CA LEU A 445 -5.72 -24.26 61.49
C LEU A 445 -6.17 -25.39 60.56
N GLU A 446 -7.16 -26.20 60.96
CA GLU A 446 -7.73 -27.23 60.07
C GLU A 446 -8.45 -26.61 58.87
N LYS A 447 -9.18 -25.49 59.06
CA LYS A 447 -9.77 -24.74 57.93
C LYS A 447 -8.69 -24.17 56.98
N ILE A 448 -7.58 -23.69 57.51
CA ILE A 448 -6.45 -23.18 56.70
C ILE A 448 -5.81 -24.32 55.91
N LYS A 449 -5.62 -25.48 56.55
CA LYS A 449 -4.97 -26.66 55.95
C LYS A 449 -5.72 -27.21 54.73
N GLU A 450 -7.04 -27.08 54.70
CA GLU A 450 -7.87 -27.45 53.54
C GLU A 450 -7.62 -26.56 52.32
N LEU A 451 -7.24 -25.29 52.52
CA LEU A 451 -7.07 -24.28 51.46
C LEU A 451 -5.62 -23.99 51.11
N ALA A 452 -4.73 -24.00 52.10
CA ALA A 452 -3.30 -23.67 51.99
C ALA A 452 -2.49 -24.57 52.94
N PRO A 453 -2.32 -25.86 52.61
CA PRO A 453 -1.66 -26.83 53.49
C PRO A 453 -0.21 -26.45 53.83
N GLU A 454 0.49 -25.80 52.91
CA GLU A 454 1.84 -25.28 53.12
C GLU A 454 1.89 -24.21 54.21
N VAL A 455 0.88 -23.34 54.30
CA VAL A 455 0.81 -22.30 55.33
C VAL A 455 0.50 -22.93 56.69
N ALA A 456 -0.43 -23.89 56.73
CA ALA A 456 -0.76 -24.61 57.97
C ALA A 456 0.46 -25.36 58.55
N GLN A 457 1.31 -25.95 57.70
CA GLN A 457 2.52 -26.65 58.13
C GLN A 457 3.57 -25.73 58.75
N GLU A 458 3.61 -24.46 58.37
CA GLU A 458 4.54 -23.48 58.93
C GLU A 458 4.11 -22.97 60.31
N ILE A 459 2.82 -23.05 60.65
CA ILE A 459 2.29 -22.65 61.96
C ILE A 459 2.49 -23.81 62.95
N VAL A 460 3.74 -24.00 63.39
CA VAL A 460 4.12 -25.07 64.34
C VAL A 460 3.68 -24.75 65.77
N VAL A 461 3.67 -23.46 66.12
CA VAL A 461 3.33 -22.97 67.46
C VAL A 461 2.25 -21.91 67.34
N MET A 462 1.25 -21.98 68.22
CA MET A 462 0.19 -20.98 68.31
C MET A 462 0.78 -19.58 68.59
N PRO A 463 0.61 -18.61 67.68
CA PRO A 463 1.08 -17.24 67.90
C PRO A 463 0.43 -16.62 69.13
N SER A 464 1.16 -15.83 69.91
CA SER A 464 0.64 -15.17 71.12
C SER A 464 0.28 -13.70 70.88
N PHE A 465 0.86 -13.09 69.84
CA PHE A 465 0.70 -11.68 69.53
C PHE A 465 0.34 -11.45 68.06
N LEU A 466 -0.27 -10.30 67.79
CA LEU A 466 -0.70 -9.93 66.43
C LEU A 466 0.47 -9.93 65.43
N ASN A 467 1.62 -9.39 65.82
CA ASN A 467 2.83 -9.34 64.99
C ASN A 467 3.43 -10.72 64.66
N GLU A 468 3.13 -11.74 65.47
CA GLU A 468 3.53 -13.14 65.22
C GLU A 468 2.53 -13.85 64.29
N ALA A 469 1.24 -13.55 64.43
CA ALA A 469 0.17 -14.16 63.63
C ALA A 469 0.08 -13.58 62.21
N GLN A 470 0.26 -12.26 62.09
CA GLN A 470 0.04 -11.49 60.88
C GLN A 470 0.87 -11.96 59.66
N PRO A 471 2.16 -12.34 59.79
CA PRO A 471 2.91 -12.91 58.67
C PRO A 471 2.28 -14.18 58.07
N TYR A 472 1.67 -15.04 58.90
CA TYR A 472 0.99 -16.24 58.43
C TYR A 472 -0.33 -15.91 57.71
N TYR A 473 -1.05 -14.89 58.16
CA TYR A 473 -2.23 -14.39 57.45
C TYR A 473 -1.88 -13.91 56.03
N PHE A 474 -0.80 -13.13 55.87
CA PHE A 474 -0.37 -12.70 54.53
C PHE A 474 0.12 -13.85 53.66
N LYS A 475 0.77 -14.88 54.24
CA LYS A 475 1.11 -16.11 53.52
C LYS A 475 -0.16 -16.84 53.04
N LEU A 476 -1.19 -16.93 53.88
CA LEU A 476 -2.50 -17.47 53.51
C LEU A 476 -3.12 -16.70 52.34
N LEU A 477 -3.18 -15.37 52.41
CA LEU A 477 -3.72 -14.54 51.32
C LEU A 477 -2.99 -14.77 49.98
N ARG A 478 -1.66 -14.90 50.02
CA ARG A 478 -0.84 -15.15 48.83
C ARG A 478 -1.04 -16.56 48.27
N ALA A 479 -1.15 -17.57 49.13
CA ALA A 479 -1.41 -18.95 48.73
C ALA A 479 -2.77 -19.06 48.03
N VAL A 480 -3.83 -18.63 48.71
CA VAL A 480 -5.21 -18.63 48.17
C VAL A 480 -5.31 -17.74 46.93
N GLY A 481 -4.70 -16.56 46.95
CA GLY A 481 -4.68 -15.67 45.80
C GLY A 481 -4.03 -16.29 44.56
N LYS A 482 -3.04 -17.19 44.73
CA LYS A 482 -2.34 -17.83 43.62
C LYS A 482 -3.26 -18.83 42.95
N ASP A 483 -4.01 -19.58 43.74
CA ASP A 483 -5.00 -20.53 43.26
C ASP A 483 -6.16 -19.82 42.56
N ILE A 484 -6.62 -18.67 43.08
CA ILE A 484 -7.60 -17.81 42.40
C ILE A 484 -7.06 -17.37 41.03
N LEU A 485 -5.81 -16.89 40.94
CA LEU A 485 -5.24 -16.45 39.67
C LEU A 485 -5.11 -17.58 38.65
N LEU A 486 -4.68 -18.76 39.08
CA LEU A 486 -4.60 -19.95 38.23
C LEU A 486 -5.97 -20.33 37.69
N GLU A 487 -6.99 -20.38 38.55
CA GLU A 487 -8.37 -20.65 38.15
C GLU A 487 -8.88 -19.62 37.13
N LEU A 488 -8.67 -18.32 37.40
CA LEU A 488 -9.10 -17.25 36.48
C LEU A 488 -8.38 -17.30 35.13
N LEU A 489 -7.11 -17.73 35.09
CA LEU A 489 -6.36 -17.97 33.85
C LEU A 489 -6.94 -19.16 33.07
N GLU A 490 -7.23 -20.26 33.75
CA GLU A 490 -7.84 -21.46 33.15
C GLU A 490 -9.23 -21.15 32.56
N GLN A 491 -10.03 -20.37 33.29
CA GLN A 491 -11.33 -19.87 32.85
C GLN A 491 -11.25 -18.78 31.77
N LYS A 492 -10.03 -18.32 31.41
CA LYS A 492 -9.78 -17.22 30.45
C LYS A 492 -10.45 -15.89 30.84
N LYS A 493 -10.68 -15.68 32.14
CA LYS A 493 -11.17 -14.40 32.69
C LYS A 493 -10.06 -13.36 32.73
N ILE A 494 -8.82 -13.81 32.85
CA ILE A 494 -7.62 -12.97 32.80
C ILE A 494 -6.60 -13.56 31.81
N ILE A 495 -5.68 -12.72 31.35
CA ILE A 495 -4.55 -13.11 30.50
C ILE A 495 -3.27 -12.64 31.18
N ALA A 496 -2.30 -13.53 31.35
CA ALA A 496 -0.96 -13.19 31.80
C ALA A 496 -0.01 -13.06 30.61
N TYR A 497 0.80 -12.00 30.60
CA TYR A 497 1.82 -11.77 29.57
C TYR A 497 3.22 -12.21 30.00
N GLU A 498 3.41 -12.52 31.29
CA GLU A 498 4.64 -13.07 31.85
C GLU A 498 4.42 -14.52 32.33
N PRO A 499 5.41 -15.42 32.15
CA PRO A 499 5.29 -16.83 32.53
C PRO A 499 5.32 -17.07 34.06
N PHE A 500 5.79 -16.11 34.85
CA PHE A 500 5.88 -16.22 36.31
C PHE A 500 5.01 -15.16 36.98
N PHE A 501 3.78 -15.54 37.31
CA PHE A 501 2.83 -14.66 37.99
C PHE A 501 2.77 -15.04 39.48
N ASN A 502 3.36 -14.19 40.33
CA ASN A 502 3.39 -14.38 41.79
C ASN A 502 3.15 -13.04 42.50
N PHE A 503 2.83 -13.09 43.79
CA PHE A 503 2.65 -11.89 44.62
C PHE A 503 3.97 -11.29 45.15
N ASP A 504 5.12 -11.76 44.67
CA ASP A 504 6.43 -11.33 45.17
C ASP A 504 6.63 -9.84 44.81
N GLY A 505 6.56 -8.97 45.83
CA GLY A 505 6.61 -7.52 45.69
C GLY A 505 5.28 -6.78 45.90
N THR A 506 4.16 -7.49 46.09
CA THR A 506 2.92 -6.89 46.67
C THR A 506 3.19 -6.57 48.15
N ARG A 507 2.94 -5.33 48.58
CA ARG A 507 3.15 -4.93 49.98
C ARG A 507 2.04 -5.47 50.86
N ASP A 508 2.38 -5.87 52.08
CA ASP A 508 1.41 -6.26 53.10
C ASP A 508 0.76 -4.99 53.69
N GLU A 509 -0.57 -4.99 53.83
CA GLU A 509 -1.33 -3.88 54.43
C GLU A 509 -2.09 -4.41 55.66
N GLU A 510 -1.90 -3.75 56.81
CA GLU A 510 -2.56 -4.13 58.07
C GLU A 510 -4.08 -4.11 57.96
N GLY A 511 -4.73 -5.19 58.40
CA GLY A 511 -6.19 -5.33 58.36
C GLY A 511 -6.79 -5.58 56.97
N GLU A 512 -5.97 -5.89 55.96
CA GLU A 512 -6.45 -6.11 54.60
C GLU A 512 -7.23 -7.43 54.44
N THR A 513 -8.40 -7.36 53.81
CA THR A 513 -9.20 -8.54 53.45
C THR A 513 -8.67 -9.22 52.18
N LEU A 514 -9.05 -10.47 51.93
CA LEU A 514 -8.69 -11.16 50.67
C LEU A 514 -9.14 -10.36 49.43
N LEU A 515 -10.33 -9.75 49.48
CA LEU A 515 -10.84 -8.94 48.38
C LEU A 515 -9.94 -7.72 48.10
N GLU A 516 -9.58 -6.98 49.14
CA GLU A 516 -8.73 -5.79 49.01
C GLU A 516 -7.34 -6.15 48.50
N PHE A 517 -6.75 -7.23 49.05
CA PHE A 517 -5.48 -7.79 48.60
C PHE A 517 -5.50 -8.14 47.12
N MET A 518 -6.49 -8.92 46.69
CA MET A 518 -6.63 -9.34 45.30
C MET A 518 -6.91 -8.17 44.37
N ARG A 519 -7.81 -7.25 44.75
CA ARG A 519 -8.13 -6.05 43.94
C ARG A 519 -6.89 -5.20 43.73
N ARG A 520 -6.12 -4.96 44.79
CA ARG A 520 -4.89 -4.15 44.75
C ARG A 520 -3.81 -4.83 43.92
N ALA A 521 -3.59 -6.13 44.10
CA ALA A 521 -2.63 -6.91 43.32
C ALA A 521 -2.98 -6.90 41.82
N LEU A 522 -4.22 -7.24 41.45
CA LEU A 522 -4.70 -7.26 40.07
C LEU A 522 -4.61 -5.88 39.41
N THR A 523 -5.04 -4.82 40.13
CA THR A 523 -4.92 -3.44 39.64
C THR A 523 -3.47 -3.06 39.36
N ARG A 524 -2.54 -3.46 40.24
CA ARG A 524 -1.12 -3.22 40.05
C ARG A 524 -0.57 -3.98 38.85
N TYR A 525 -0.91 -5.25 38.66
CA TYR A 525 -0.41 -6.01 37.53
C TYR A 525 -0.92 -5.49 36.19
N MET A 526 -2.17 -5.04 36.11
CA MET A 526 -2.69 -4.34 34.93
C MET A 526 -1.93 -3.03 34.69
N ALA A 527 -1.68 -2.24 35.74
CA ALA A 527 -0.91 -0.98 35.62
C ALA A 527 0.55 -1.22 35.17
N LEU A 528 1.15 -2.33 35.60
CA LEU A 528 2.48 -2.77 35.15
C LEU A 528 2.45 -3.44 33.76
N GLY A 529 1.26 -3.65 33.18
CA GLY A 529 1.08 -4.32 31.90
C GLY A 529 1.48 -5.80 31.89
N LYS A 530 1.52 -6.45 33.06
CA LYS A 530 1.87 -7.86 33.25
C LYS A 530 0.70 -8.81 33.01
N MET A 531 -0.52 -8.29 33.15
CA MET A 531 -1.75 -9.01 32.85
C MET A 531 -2.78 -8.07 32.24
N ASP A 532 -3.87 -8.66 31.74
CA ASP A 532 -5.08 -7.95 31.38
C ASP A 532 -6.32 -8.76 31.79
N CYS A 533 -7.43 -8.07 31.99
CA CYS A 533 -8.72 -8.69 32.29
C CYS A 533 -9.55 -8.78 31.01
N TYR A 534 -10.19 -9.93 30.78
CA TYR A 534 -11.14 -10.08 29.69
C TYR A 534 -12.44 -9.38 30.08
N ILE A 535 -12.83 -8.37 29.31
CA ILE A 535 -14.12 -7.68 29.46
C ILE A 535 -14.83 -7.63 28.12
N ASN A 536 -16.15 -7.86 28.15
CA ASN A 536 -17.00 -7.78 26.98
C ASN A 536 -17.44 -6.33 26.74
N VAL A 537 -16.49 -5.46 26.41
CA VAL A 537 -16.78 -4.07 26.05
C VAL A 537 -16.82 -3.94 24.53
N THR A 538 -17.89 -3.33 24.04
CA THR A 538 -18.06 -2.98 22.65
C THR A 538 -17.95 -1.47 22.47
N VAL A 539 -17.61 -1.08 21.24
CA VAL A 539 -17.68 0.31 20.77
C VAL A 539 -18.57 0.38 19.54
N ILE A 540 -19.18 1.53 19.33
CA ILE A 540 -20.01 1.79 18.15
C ILE A 540 -19.21 2.68 17.21
N PHE A 541 -18.97 2.24 15.98
CA PHE A 541 -18.47 3.13 14.93
C PHE A 541 -19.65 3.63 14.09
N GLU A 542 -19.71 4.94 13.87
CA GLU A 542 -20.72 5.62 13.06
C GLU A 542 -20.04 6.36 11.91
N GLY A 543 -20.62 6.28 10.72
CA GLY A 543 -20.12 6.95 9.54
C GLY A 543 -20.36 6.14 8.27
N ASP A 544 -19.51 6.33 7.28
CA ASP A 544 -19.62 5.68 5.98
C ASP A 544 -19.58 4.14 6.06
N THR A 545 -20.67 3.49 5.66
CA THR A 545 -20.87 2.03 5.72
C THR A 545 -19.74 1.21 5.09
N ARG A 546 -19.03 1.76 4.09
CA ARG A 546 -17.89 1.09 3.44
C ARG A 546 -16.69 1.02 4.38
N VAL A 547 -16.40 2.14 5.04
CA VAL A 547 -15.36 2.23 6.07
C VAL A 547 -15.72 1.35 7.25
N LEU A 548 -17.00 1.34 7.64
CA LEU A 548 -17.50 0.47 8.70
C LEU A 548 -17.34 -1.01 8.32
N SER A 549 -17.61 -1.40 7.08
CA SER A 549 -17.40 -2.78 6.61
C SER A 549 -15.96 -3.24 6.84
N ASP A 550 -14.97 -2.41 6.47
CA ASP A 550 -13.56 -2.74 6.64
C ASP A 550 -13.13 -2.73 8.11
N ILE A 551 -13.65 -1.80 8.93
CA ILE A 551 -13.45 -1.81 10.39
C ILE A 551 -14.03 -3.09 11.00
N LYS A 552 -15.19 -3.55 10.53
CA LYS A 552 -15.83 -4.79 11.00
C LYS A 552 -14.99 -6.02 10.64
N ILE A 553 -14.45 -6.08 9.43
CA ILE A 553 -13.52 -7.14 9.01
C ILE A 553 -12.26 -7.12 9.88
N LEU A 554 -11.70 -5.94 10.12
CA LEU A 554 -10.53 -5.75 10.98
C LEU A 554 -10.81 -6.22 12.41
N ALA A 555 -11.96 -5.84 12.99
CA ALA A 555 -12.37 -6.23 14.33
C ALA A 555 -12.58 -7.75 14.45
N ASN A 556 -13.29 -8.36 13.50
CA ASN A 556 -13.51 -9.81 13.43
C ASN A 556 -12.20 -10.60 13.28
N SER A 557 -11.16 -9.95 12.77
CA SER A 557 -9.82 -10.53 12.59
C SER A 557 -8.86 -10.13 13.71
N GLY A 558 -9.35 -9.68 14.87
CA GLY A 558 -8.50 -9.36 16.04
C GLY A 558 -7.72 -8.04 15.93
N TYR A 559 -8.15 -7.11 15.08
CA TYR A 559 -7.48 -5.82 14.89
C TYR A 559 -6.02 -5.92 14.39
N GLY A 560 -5.70 -7.01 13.70
CA GLY A 560 -4.35 -7.23 13.16
C GLY A 560 -3.35 -7.72 14.20
N GLU A 561 -3.81 -8.16 15.36
CA GLU A 561 -3.00 -8.79 16.41
C GLU A 561 -3.72 -9.98 17.07
N ASP A 562 -2.96 -10.86 17.71
CA ASP A 562 -3.51 -11.88 18.61
C ASP A 562 -3.73 -11.31 20.02
N ARG A 563 -4.33 -12.13 20.90
CA ARG A 563 -4.57 -11.78 22.32
C ARG A 563 -3.31 -11.52 23.15
N PHE A 564 -2.13 -11.78 22.62
CA PHE A 564 -0.83 -11.53 23.27
C PHE A 564 -0.10 -10.32 22.68
N GLY A 565 -0.70 -9.65 21.69
CA GLY A 565 -0.12 -8.49 21.02
C GLY A 565 0.84 -8.85 19.89
N ASN A 566 0.88 -10.12 19.45
CA ASN A 566 1.67 -10.49 18.28
C ASN A 566 0.94 -10.08 17.01
N ASN A 567 1.68 -9.48 16.08
CA ASN A 567 1.15 -9.11 14.77
C ASN A 567 0.67 -10.35 14.01
N ILE A 568 -0.56 -10.32 13.52
CA ILE A 568 -1.10 -11.32 12.60
C ILE A 568 -1.25 -10.73 11.19
N MET A 569 -1.28 -11.59 10.18
CA MET A 569 -1.55 -11.15 8.81
C MET A 569 -2.97 -10.60 8.70
N LEU A 570 -3.10 -9.50 7.96
CA LEU A 570 -4.39 -8.92 7.67
C LEU A 570 -5.14 -9.77 6.63
N PRO A 571 -6.48 -9.81 6.67
CA PRO A 571 -7.30 -10.38 5.60
C PRO A 571 -6.96 -9.79 4.24
N SER A 572 -7.16 -10.56 3.17
CA SER A 572 -6.87 -10.14 1.79
C SER A 572 -7.60 -8.84 1.39
N GLU A 573 -8.78 -8.63 1.93
CA GLU A 573 -9.64 -7.48 1.75
C GLU A 573 -8.99 -6.20 2.30
N LEU A 574 -8.14 -6.33 3.32
CA LEU A 574 -7.42 -5.24 3.97
C LEU A 574 -5.94 -5.18 3.58
N SER A 575 -5.53 -5.86 2.51
CA SER A 575 -4.12 -5.93 2.10
C SER A 575 -3.55 -4.55 1.75
N TYR A 576 -4.38 -3.60 1.33
CA TYR A 576 -3.97 -2.22 1.04
C TYR A 576 -3.44 -1.46 2.27
N LEU A 577 -3.68 -1.96 3.50
CA LEU A 577 -3.14 -1.38 4.74
C LEU A 577 -1.70 -1.81 5.04
N SER A 578 -1.22 -2.87 4.37
CA SER A 578 0.11 -3.45 4.56
C SER A 578 1.24 -2.68 3.86
N HIS A 579 0.88 -1.65 3.09
CA HIS A 579 1.78 -0.74 2.41
C HIS A 579 1.94 0.60 3.15
#